data_AF-A0A073INK8-F1
#
_entry.id   AF-A0A073INK8-F1
#
_cell.length_a   1.000
_cell.length_b   1.000
_cell.length_c   1.000
_cell.angle_alpha   90.00
_cell.angle_beta   90.00
_cell.angle_gamma   90.00
#
_symmetry.space_group_name_H-M   'P 1'
#
loop_
_entity.id
_entity.type
_entity.pdbx_description
1 polymer ?
#
loop_
_entity_poly.entity_id
_entity_poly.type
_entity_poly.pdbx_seq_one_letter_code
_entity_poly.pdbx_strand_id
1 'polypeptide(L)'
;MMIGALRGAAVSKLQFAPGSRWEEALIVEKNLPPAELRAWLGCFKDSHIGAEAFFEIKGTQAFIGARLAFSPAVADEAARVAEKFISSTGLAVHDFIKSAEKISDALLFLGEPGFMELGLVNMWQSFGPLPFWKKEGGSPFARLNAALLRDGRFASELPAPPAVEIAWDSPLPHWMGVCLSRGAGGKYFLDMAAAEKFLTKDTAF
;
A
#
# COMPACT_ATOMS: atom_id res chain seq x y z
N MET A 1 -8.39 15.79 1.00
CA MET A 1 -7.39 16.62 1.74
C MET A 1 -6.07 15.88 2.06
N MET A 2 -5.91 14.60 1.67
CA MET A 2 -4.75 13.75 2.00
C MET A 2 -3.52 13.92 1.08
N ILE A 3 -3.72 14.26 -0.21
CA ILE A 3 -2.63 14.49 -1.18
C ILE A 3 -1.68 15.63 -0.75
N GLY A 4 -2.20 16.62 -0.02
CA GLY A 4 -1.38 17.72 0.51
C GLY A 4 -0.36 17.25 1.56
N ALA A 5 -0.72 16.26 2.39
CA ALA A 5 0.17 15.69 3.39
C ALA A 5 1.23 14.74 2.80
N LEU A 6 1.00 14.26 1.57
CA LEU A 6 1.94 13.42 0.82
C LEU A 6 3.00 14.23 0.06
N ARG A 7 2.79 15.54 -0.11
CA ARG A 7 3.75 16.40 -0.82
C ARG A 7 5.07 16.46 -0.05
N GLY A 8 6.10 15.85 -0.63
CA GLY A 8 7.46 15.86 -0.08
C GLY A 8 7.77 14.70 0.88
N ALA A 9 6.83 13.79 1.14
CA ALA A 9 7.14 12.57 1.88
C ALA A 9 8.13 11.72 1.08
N ALA A 10 9.25 11.34 1.70
CA ALA A 10 10.25 10.47 1.10
C ALA A 10 9.81 9.02 1.20
N VAL A 11 9.97 8.27 0.10
CA VAL A 11 9.77 6.83 0.09
C VAL A 11 10.91 6.18 0.87
N SER A 12 10.57 5.39 1.89
CA SER A 12 11.51 4.66 2.74
C SER A 12 11.73 3.23 2.29
N LYS A 13 10.72 2.61 1.67
CA LYS A 13 10.81 1.27 1.05
C LYS A 13 9.97 1.25 -0.23
N LEU A 14 10.48 0.58 -1.25
CA LEU A 14 9.79 0.33 -2.51
C LEU A 14 9.78 -1.18 -2.76
N GLN A 15 8.65 -1.72 -3.20
CA GLN A 15 8.56 -3.14 -3.57
C GLN A 15 7.65 -3.35 -4.78
N PHE A 16 7.93 -4.43 -5.50
CA PHE A 16 7.12 -4.90 -6.63
C PHE A 16 6.73 -6.35 -6.43
N ALA A 17 5.48 -6.70 -6.72
CA ALA A 17 4.99 -8.05 -6.52
C ALA A 17 4.27 -8.59 -7.77
N PRO A 18 4.54 -9.85 -8.15
CA PRO A 18 3.82 -10.47 -9.25
C PRO A 18 2.35 -10.70 -8.87
N GLY A 19 1.41 -10.19 -9.68
CA GLY A 19 -0.02 -10.30 -9.40
C GLY A 19 -0.45 -9.74 -8.04
N SER A 20 0.31 -8.80 -7.45
CA SER A 20 0.14 -8.32 -6.06
C SER A 20 0.29 -9.40 -4.97
N ARG A 21 1.04 -10.48 -5.24
CA ARG A 21 1.40 -11.50 -4.25
C ARG A 21 2.58 -11.00 -3.43
N TRP A 22 2.31 -10.31 -2.32
CA TRP A 22 3.34 -9.60 -1.56
C TRP A 22 4.36 -10.52 -0.86
N GLU A 23 4.00 -11.77 -0.60
CA GLU A 23 4.92 -12.80 -0.13
C GLU A 23 6.05 -13.11 -1.14
N GLU A 24 5.82 -12.83 -2.43
CA GLU A 24 6.78 -12.99 -3.54
C GLU A 24 7.41 -11.65 -3.97
N ALA A 25 7.25 -10.59 -3.17
CA ALA A 25 7.67 -9.25 -3.58
C ALA A 25 9.20 -9.14 -3.71
N LEU A 26 9.64 -8.51 -4.81
CA LEU A 26 10.96 -7.93 -4.92
C LEU A 26 11.00 -6.63 -4.10
N ILE A 27 11.77 -6.64 -3.00
CA ILE A 27 12.08 -5.43 -2.24
C ILE A 27 13.24 -4.72 -2.94
N VAL A 28 13.06 -3.45 -3.29
CA VAL A 28 14.09 -2.64 -3.91
C VAL A 28 15.02 -2.13 -2.82
N GLU A 29 16.17 -2.77 -2.68
CA GLU A 29 17.23 -2.32 -1.77
C GLU A 29 18.04 -1.17 -2.39
N LYS A 30 18.60 -0.29 -1.56
CA LYS A 30 19.42 0.86 -2.01
C LYS A 30 20.68 0.47 -2.78
N ASN A 31 21.11 -0.79 -2.67
CA ASN A 31 22.26 -1.34 -3.37
C ASN A 31 21.87 -2.34 -4.48
N LEU A 32 20.58 -2.47 -4.82
CA LEU A 32 20.13 -3.36 -5.88
C LEU A 32 20.69 -2.88 -7.24
N PRO A 33 21.47 -3.71 -7.97
CA PRO A 33 21.99 -3.34 -9.27
C PRO A 33 20.85 -3.12 -10.29
N PRO A 34 20.87 -2.03 -11.08
CA PRO A 34 19.83 -1.78 -12.10
C PRO A 34 19.65 -2.92 -13.10
N ALA A 35 20.73 -3.64 -13.44
CA ALA A 35 20.69 -4.79 -14.32
C ALA A 35 19.90 -5.98 -13.72
N GLU A 36 20.00 -6.19 -12.42
CA GLU A 36 19.28 -7.27 -11.72
C GLU A 36 17.78 -6.99 -11.70
N LEU A 37 17.39 -5.75 -11.39
CA LEU A 37 16.00 -5.31 -11.47
C LEU A 37 15.43 -5.49 -12.89
N ARG A 38 16.17 -5.05 -13.92
CA ARG A 38 15.74 -5.18 -15.32
C ARG A 38 15.65 -6.64 -15.75
N ALA A 39 16.55 -7.50 -15.26
CA ALA A 39 16.47 -8.94 -15.50
C ALA A 39 15.21 -9.54 -14.84
N TRP A 40 14.91 -9.17 -13.58
CA TRP A 40 13.69 -9.60 -12.90
C TRP A 40 12.43 -9.18 -13.66
N LEU A 41 12.36 -7.91 -14.11
CA LEU A 41 11.26 -7.40 -14.93
C LEU A 41 11.18 -8.10 -16.30
N GLY A 42 12.30 -8.43 -16.94
CA GLY A 42 12.33 -9.17 -18.21
C GLY A 42 11.87 -10.63 -18.09
N CYS A 43 12.05 -11.23 -16.91
CA CYS A 43 11.56 -12.56 -16.58
C CYS A 43 10.11 -12.58 -16.10
N PHE A 44 9.50 -11.42 -15.84
CA PHE A 44 8.13 -11.32 -15.32
C PHE A 44 7.10 -11.88 -16.31
N LYS A 45 6.21 -12.76 -15.82
CA LYS A 45 5.20 -13.47 -16.65
C LYS A 45 3.75 -13.20 -16.23
N ASP A 46 3.53 -12.60 -15.07
CA ASP A 46 2.18 -12.30 -14.60
C ASP A 46 1.51 -11.22 -15.46
N SER A 47 0.18 -11.29 -15.56
CA SER A 47 -0.61 -10.30 -16.29
C SER A 47 -0.65 -8.94 -15.59
N HIS A 48 -0.27 -8.88 -14.32
CA HIS A 48 -0.27 -7.66 -13.52
C HIS A 48 0.94 -7.61 -12.60
N ILE A 49 1.42 -6.39 -12.34
CA ILE A 49 2.42 -6.08 -11.31
C ILE A 49 1.78 -5.20 -10.25
N GLY A 50 1.96 -5.60 -8.99
CA GLY A 50 1.71 -4.73 -7.83
C GLY A 50 2.96 -3.90 -7.55
N ALA A 51 2.79 -2.63 -7.25
CA ALA A 51 3.87 -1.76 -6.79
C ALA A 51 3.43 -1.07 -5.49
N GLU A 52 4.31 -0.98 -4.51
CA GLU A 52 4.06 -0.28 -3.25
C GLU A 52 5.24 0.59 -2.83
N ALA A 53 4.93 1.85 -2.47
CA ALA A 53 5.85 2.79 -1.89
C ALA A 53 5.45 3.08 -0.44
N PHE A 54 6.34 2.75 0.50
CA PHE A 54 6.18 2.99 1.93
C PHE A 54 6.84 4.30 2.33
N PHE A 55 6.25 4.97 3.31
CA PHE A 55 6.69 6.26 3.83
C PHE A 55 6.12 6.48 5.23
N GLU A 56 6.41 7.63 5.84
CA GLU A 56 5.86 8.00 7.15
C GLU A 56 4.97 9.25 7.05
N ILE A 57 3.85 9.22 7.77
CA ILE A 57 2.98 10.38 8.01
C ILE A 57 2.96 10.63 9.52
N LYS A 58 3.59 11.72 9.97
CA LYS A 58 3.59 12.14 11.39
C LYS A 58 4.01 11.02 12.35
N GLY A 59 5.01 10.22 11.97
CA GLY A 59 5.53 9.10 12.76
C GLY A 59 4.73 7.79 12.63
N THR A 60 3.71 7.74 11.77
CA THR A 60 2.98 6.51 11.44
C THR A 60 3.41 6.00 10.07
N GLN A 61 3.80 4.73 9.97
CA GLN A 61 4.10 4.10 8.69
C GLN A 61 2.84 4.00 7.83
N ALA A 62 2.98 4.35 6.56
CA ALA A 62 1.93 4.29 5.56
C ALA A 62 2.52 3.80 4.24
N PHE A 63 1.65 3.43 3.31
CA PHE A 63 2.03 3.06 1.96
C PHE A 63 0.97 3.42 0.94
N ILE A 64 1.39 3.57 -0.30
CA ILE A 64 0.51 3.66 -1.45
C ILE A 64 0.87 2.54 -2.40
N GLY A 65 -0.15 1.84 -2.89
CA GLY A 65 0.02 0.79 -3.85
C GLY A 65 -0.89 0.92 -5.06
N ALA A 66 -0.47 0.29 -6.15
CA ALA A 66 -1.20 0.21 -7.39
C ALA A 66 -1.00 -1.16 -8.04
N ARG A 67 -2.05 -1.69 -8.67
CA ARG A 67 -1.99 -2.88 -9.52
C ARG A 67 -2.10 -2.47 -10.97
N LEU A 68 -1.05 -2.73 -11.73
CA LEU A 68 -0.90 -2.29 -13.11
C LEU A 68 -0.91 -3.51 -14.03
N ALA A 69 -1.63 -3.44 -15.15
CA ALA A 69 -1.54 -4.45 -16.20
C ALA A 69 -0.11 -4.44 -16.77
N PHE A 70 0.55 -5.60 -16.75
CA PHE A 70 1.96 -5.67 -17.10
C PHE A 70 2.17 -5.51 -18.61
N SER A 71 3.15 -4.69 -18.98
CA SER A 71 3.55 -4.42 -20.36
C SER A 71 5.00 -3.92 -20.39
N PRO A 72 5.68 -3.87 -21.55
CA PRO A 72 7.02 -3.29 -21.66
C PRO A 72 7.11 -1.85 -21.13
N ALA A 73 6.09 -1.02 -21.39
CA ALA A 73 6.04 0.35 -20.87
C ALA A 73 5.96 0.41 -19.34
N VAL A 74 5.21 -0.52 -18.73
CA VAL A 74 5.13 -0.64 -17.26
C VAL A 74 6.44 -1.14 -16.68
N ALA A 75 7.11 -2.09 -17.35
CA ALA A 75 8.43 -2.56 -16.94
C ALA A 75 9.47 -1.42 -16.97
N ASP A 76 9.51 -0.64 -18.05
CA ASP A 76 10.43 0.49 -18.18
C ASP A 76 10.17 1.56 -17.12
N GLU A 77 8.90 1.87 -16.84
CA GLU A 77 8.52 2.83 -15.82
C GLU A 77 8.83 2.32 -14.40
N ALA A 78 8.59 1.04 -14.11
CA ALA A 78 8.96 0.41 -12.83
C ALA A 78 10.48 0.46 -12.61
N ALA A 79 11.27 0.15 -13.64
CA ALA A 79 12.73 0.27 -13.61
C ALA A 79 13.16 1.71 -13.31
N ARG A 80 12.57 2.70 -14.01
CA ARG A 80 12.85 4.13 -13.81
C ARG A 80 12.54 4.59 -12.37
N VAL A 81 11.41 4.16 -11.82
CA VAL A 81 10.99 4.49 -10.44
C VAL A 81 11.97 3.90 -9.41
N ALA A 82 12.38 2.65 -9.61
CA ALA A 82 13.34 2.00 -8.72
C ALA A 82 14.75 2.61 -8.80
N GLU A 83 15.24 2.90 -10.01
CA GLU A 83 16.52 3.60 -10.23
C GLU A 83 16.51 4.97 -9.52
N LYS A 84 15.38 5.71 -9.61
CA LYS A 84 15.20 6.95 -8.87
C LYS A 84 15.20 6.73 -7.35
N PHE A 85 14.51 5.71 -6.86
CA PHE A 85 14.53 5.35 -5.44
C PHE A 85 15.94 5.02 -4.94
N ILE A 86 16.73 4.29 -5.71
CA ILE A 86 18.12 3.90 -5.39
C ILE A 86 19.07 5.11 -5.39
N SER A 87 18.82 6.08 -6.26
CA SER A 87 19.67 7.28 -6.39
C SER A 87 19.80 8.08 -5.10
N SER A 88 20.86 8.89 -5.01
CA SER A 88 21.14 9.75 -3.85
C SER A 88 20.04 10.79 -3.58
N THR A 89 19.26 11.17 -4.59
CA THR A 89 18.11 12.09 -4.44
C THR A 89 16.89 11.41 -3.83
N GLY A 90 16.83 10.07 -3.87
CA GLY A 90 15.69 9.28 -3.45
C GLY A 90 14.45 9.46 -4.33
N LEU A 91 13.34 8.88 -3.87
CA LEU A 91 12.03 8.95 -4.51
C LEU A 91 11.04 9.62 -3.55
N ALA A 92 10.31 10.63 -4.03
CA ALA A 92 9.18 11.18 -3.29
C ALA A 92 7.91 10.36 -3.58
N VAL A 93 7.02 10.27 -2.59
CA VAL A 93 5.71 9.59 -2.75
C VAL A 93 4.91 10.18 -3.91
N HIS A 94 4.98 11.51 -4.09
CA HIS A 94 4.34 12.18 -5.21
C HIS A 94 4.84 11.68 -6.58
N ASP A 95 6.14 11.40 -6.71
CA ASP A 95 6.71 10.91 -7.96
C ASP A 95 6.28 9.48 -8.25
N PHE A 96 6.14 8.65 -7.20
CA PHE A 96 5.59 7.30 -7.34
C PHE A 96 4.17 7.34 -7.89
N ILE A 97 3.30 8.17 -7.28
CA ILE A 97 1.92 8.36 -7.74
C ILE A 97 1.90 8.84 -9.19
N LYS A 98 2.71 9.86 -9.53
CA LYS A 98 2.80 10.40 -10.90
C LYS A 98 3.22 9.38 -11.93
N SER A 99 4.07 8.42 -11.55
CA SER A 99 4.52 7.35 -12.42
C SER A 99 3.37 6.38 -12.74
N ALA A 100 2.55 6.04 -11.73
CA ALA A 100 1.35 5.24 -11.93
C ALA A 100 0.27 5.99 -12.72
N GLU A 101 0.02 7.27 -12.43
CA GLU A 101 -0.92 8.13 -13.17
C GLU A 101 -0.55 8.27 -14.65
N LYS A 102 0.76 8.34 -14.95
CA LYS A 102 1.27 8.36 -16.32
C LYS A 102 0.95 7.07 -17.08
N ILE A 103 1.01 5.92 -16.41
CA ILE A 103 0.68 4.62 -17.02
C ILE A 103 -0.82 4.52 -17.30
N SER A 104 -1.66 5.00 -16.38
CA SER A 104 -3.13 4.91 -16.52
C SER A 104 -3.78 6.05 -17.27
N ASP A 105 -3.01 7.08 -17.63
CA ASP A 105 -3.51 8.34 -18.22
C ASP A 105 -4.67 8.96 -17.41
N ALA A 106 -4.58 8.86 -16.08
CA ALA A 106 -5.64 9.28 -15.18
C ALA A 106 -5.10 9.52 -13.76
N LEU A 107 -5.75 10.43 -13.02
CA LEU A 107 -5.43 10.70 -11.62
C LEU A 107 -5.95 9.56 -10.75
N LEU A 108 -5.10 9.01 -9.88
CA LEU A 108 -5.45 7.85 -9.05
C LEU A 108 -6.49 8.24 -7.99
N PHE A 109 -6.11 9.16 -7.10
CA PHE A 109 -6.90 9.51 -5.92
C PHE A 109 -7.95 10.58 -6.18
N LEU A 110 -8.60 10.52 -7.36
CA LEU A 110 -9.74 11.37 -7.68
C LEU A 110 -11.04 10.62 -7.37
N GLY A 111 -11.87 11.19 -6.49
CA GLY A 111 -13.13 10.57 -6.06
C GLY A 111 -13.03 9.80 -4.74
N GLU A 112 -14.06 9.03 -4.43
CA GLU A 112 -14.21 8.29 -3.17
C GLU A 112 -13.79 6.82 -3.35
N PRO A 113 -13.23 6.17 -2.31
CA PRO A 113 -12.86 4.76 -2.36
C PRO A 113 -14.10 3.86 -2.46
N GLY A 114 -13.89 2.69 -3.03
CA GLY A 114 -14.92 1.66 -3.14
C GLY A 114 -15.09 0.87 -1.84
N PHE A 115 -13.97 0.56 -1.17
CA PHE A 115 -13.96 -0.30 0.01
C PHE A 115 -12.76 -0.03 0.94
N MET A 116 -12.83 -0.60 2.13
CA MET A 116 -11.72 -0.68 3.08
C MET A 116 -11.60 -2.09 3.64
N GLU A 117 -10.36 -2.51 3.85
CA GLU A 117 -10.01 -3.77 4.46
C GLU A 117 -8.92 -3.63 5.51
N LEU A 118 -8.89 -4.56 6.45
CA LEU A 118 -7.79 -4.70 7.40
C LEU A 118 -6.94 -5.88 6.93
N GLY A 119 -5.66 -5.64 6.69
CA GLY A 119 -4.69 -6.64 6.27
C GLY A 119 -3.46 -6.64 7.18
N LEU A 120 -2.56 -7.57 6.92
CA LEU A 120 -1.20 -7.54 7.45
C LEU A 120 -0.23 -7.24 6.30
N VAL A 121 0.69 -6.30 6.53
CA VAL A 121 1.69 -5.91 5.53
C VAL A 121 2.47 -7.14 5.07
N ASN A 122 2.55 -7.34 3.75
CA ASN A 122 3.23 -8.45 3.09
C ASN A 122 2.67 -9.86 3.37
N MET A 123 1.43 -9.99 3.86
CA MET A 123 0.80 -11.29 4.16
C MET A 123 -0.60 -11.42 3.56
N TRP A 124 -0.77 -11.05 2.29
CA TRP A 124 -2.08 -11.03 1.65
C TRP A 124 -2.65 -12.43 1.40
N GLN A 125 -1.85 -13.38 0.92
CA GLN A 125 -2.32 -14.75 0.69
C GLN A 125 -2.31 -15.59 1.96
N SER A 126 -1.28 -15.41 2.78
CA SER A 126 -1.02 -16.23 3.97
C SER A 126 -1.93 -15.88 5.14
N PHE A 127 -2.23 -14.60 5.36
CA PHE A 127 -3.12 -14.16 6.42
C PHE A 127 -4.53 -13.83 5.89
N GLY A 128 -4.62 -13.22 4.71
CA GLY A 128 -5.89 -12.83 4.09
C GLY A 128 -6.44 -11.50 4.61
N PRO A 129 -7.10 -10.71 3.75
CA PRO A 129 -7.73 -9.46 4.17
C PRO A 129 -8.99 -9.73 5.00
N LEU A 130 -9.36 -8.74 5.83
CA LEU A 130 -10.65 -8.62 6.48
C LEU A 130 -11.38 -7.40 5.90
N PRO A 131 -12.23 -7.60 4.86
CA PRO A 131 -13.08 -6.54 4.35
C PRO A 131 -14.07 -6.11 5.42
N PHE A 132 -14.14 -4.81 5.71
CA PHE A 132 -15.05 -4.31 6.74
C PHE A 132 -15.98 -3.21 6.25
N TRP A 133 -15.57 -2.38 5.29
CA TRP A 133 -16.37 -1.26 4.83
C TRP A 133 -16.45 -1.21 3.29
N LYS A 134 -17.58 -0.72 2.78
CA LYS A 134 -17.82 -0.38 1.38
C LYS A 134 -18.54 0.97 1.33
N LYS A 135 -18.48 1.66 0.19
CA LYS A 135 -19.04 3.01 -0.03
C LYS A 135 -20.45 3.26 0.53
N GLU A 136 -21.33 2.25 0.53
CA GLU A 136 -22.71 2.35 1.03
C GLU A 136 -22.85 2.02 2.53
N GLY A 137 -21.73 1.74 3.20
CA GLY A 137 -21.68 1.42 4.62
C GLY A 137 -21.62 2.69 5.46
N GLY A 138 -22.39 2.73 6.55
CA GLY A 138 -22.23 3.74 7.61
C GLY A 138 -20.81 3.74 8.23
N SER A 139 -20.64 4.37 9.40
CA SER A 139 -19.33 4.61 10.04
C SER A 139 -18.27 3.49 9.82
N PRO A 140 -17.13 3.78 9.16
CA PRO A 140 -16.06 2.82 8.91
C PRO A 140 -15.54 2.16 10.19
N PHE A 141 -15.36 2.91 11.26
CA PHE A 141 -14.88 2.37 12.53
C PHE A 141 -15.88 1.38 13.15
N ALA A 142 -17.18 1.72 13.16
CA ALA A 142 -18.20 0.81 13.67
C ALA A 142 -18.23 -0.50 12.87
N ARG A 143 -18.01 -0.42 11.55
CA ARG A 143 -17.92 -1.58 10.66
C ARG A 143 -16.67 -2.42 10.92
N LEU A 144 -15.51 -1.80 11.12
CA LEU A 144 -14.28 -2.49 11.54
C LEU A 144 -14.49 -3.26 12.84
N ASN A 145 -15.05 -2.61 13.87
CA ASN A 145 -15.31 -3.24 15.16
C ASN A 145 -16.24 -4.46 15.01
N ALA A 146 -17.32 -4.31 14.24
CA ALA A 146 -18.24 -5.42 13.96
C ALA A 146 -17.58 -6.57 13.16
N ALA A 147 -16.61 -6.27 12.28
CA ALA A 147 -15.85 -7.29 11.55
C ALA A 147 -14.91 -8.05 12.49
N LEU A 148 -14.18 -7.34 13.36
CA LEU A 148 -13.26 -7.94 14.34
C LEU A 148 -13.99 -8.83 15.38
N LEU A 149 -15.21 -8.47 15.77
CA LEU A 149 -16.02 -9.32 16.66
C LEU A 149 -16.44 -10.65 16.00
N ARG A 150 -16.51 -10.69 14.67
CA ARG A 150 -16.82 -11.91 13.91
C ARG A 150 -15.56 -12.70 13.55
N ASP A 151 -14.43 -12.01 13.42
CA ASP A 151 -13.16 -12.58 12.99
C ASP A 151 -12.07 -12.32 14.05
N GLY A 152 -11.84 -13.33 14.89
CA GLY A 152 -10.88 -13.25 15.99
C GLY A 152 -9.41 -13.29 15.59
N ARG A 153 -9.06 -13.41 14.29
CA ARG A 153 -7.65 -13.52 13.85
C ARG A 153 -6.79 -12.31 14.24
N PHE A 154 -7.42 -11.15 14.43
CA PHE A 154 -6.76 -9.91 14.82
C PHE A 154 -6.76 -9.64 16.34
N ALA A 155 -7.27 -10.57 17.15
CA ALA A 155 -7.46 -10.37 18.60
C ALA A 155 -6.18 -10.59 19.43
N SER A 156 -5.13 -11.18 18.84
CA SER A 156 -3.89 -11.56 19.53
C SER A 156 -2.66 -10.95 18.87
N GLU A 157 -1.47 -11.41 19.30
CA GLU A 157 -0.20 -11.07 18.65
C GLU A 157 -0.23 -11.49 17.16
N LEU A 158 0.25 -10.60 16.30
CA LEU A 158 0.22 -10.74 14.85
C LEU A 158 1.64 -10.96 14.30
N PRO A 159 1.79 -11.77 13.24
CA PRO A 159 3.09 -12.06 12.63
C PRO A 159 3.68 -10.89 11.84
N ALA A 160 2.87 -9.89 11.49
CA ALA A 160 3.28 -8.71 10.73
C ALA A 160 2.45 -7.48 11.13
N PRO A 161 2.88 -6.24 10.78
CA PRO A 161 2.14 -5.04 11.10
C PRO A 161 0.73 -5.05 10.49
N PRO A 162 -0.34 -4.86 11.28
CA PRO A 162 -1.67 -4.64 10.74
C PRO A 162 -1.79 -3.25 10.09
N ALA A 163 -2.45 -3.20 8.94
CA ALA A 163 -2.74 -1.96 8.23
C ALA A 163 -4.19 -1.91 7.80
N VAL A 164 -4.82 -0.74 7.96
CA VAL A 164 -6.08 -0.46 7.28
C VAL A 164 -5.75 0.05 5.89
N GLU A 165 -6.34 -0.58 4.89
CA GLU A 165 -6.17 -0.26 3.48
C GLU A 165 -7.47 0.33 2.94
N ILE A 166 -7.36 1.52 2.36
CA ILE A 166 -8.44 2.22 1.68
C ILE A 166 -8.20 2.02 0.18
N ALA A 167 -9.18 1.47 -0.54
CA ALA A 167 -8.99 1.01 -1.91
C ALA A 167 -9.98 1.63 -2.90
N TRP A 168 -9.50 1.86 -4.12
CA TRP A 168 -10.22 2.37 -5.28
C TRP A 168 -10.06 1.39 -6.44
N ASP A 169 -11.15 1.13 -7.16
CA ASP A 169 -11.14 0.24 -8.34
C ASP A 169 -10.80 0.98 -9.64
N SER A 170 -10.94 2.31 -9.67
CA SER A 170 -10.81 3.17 -10.85
C SER A 170 -9.92 4.37 -10.53
N PRO A 171 -9.06 4.85 -11.47
CA PRO A 171 -8.93 4.43 -12.88
C PRO A 171 -8.23 3.08 -13.08
N LEU A 172 -7.55 2.61 -12.04
CA LEU A 172 -7.00 1.26 -11.92
C LEU A 172 -7.09 0.84 -10.43
N PRO A 173 -6.97 -0.44 -10.08
CA PRO A 173 -6.99 -0.87 -8.69
C PRO A 173 -5.79 -0.32 -7.90
N HIS A 174 -6.04 0.60 -6.97
CA HIS A 174 -5.01 1.26 -6.17
C HIS A 174 -5.49 1.51 -4.75
N TRP A 175 -4.56 1.67 -3.82
CA TRP A 175 -4.87 1.77 -2.40
C TRP A 175 -3.89 2.64 -1.64
N MET A 176 -4.34 3.08 -0.47
CA MET A 176 -3.50 3.66 0.57
C MET A 176 -3.65 2.84 1.85
N GLY A 177 -2.54 2.38 2.38
CA GLY A 177 -2.46 1.68 3.66
C GLY A 177 -1.90 2.56 4.77
N VAL A 178 -2.44 2.42 5.97
CA VAL A 178 -1.89 3.02 7.19
C VAL A 178 -1.68 1.93 8.22
N CYS A 179 -0.43 1.76 8.67
CA CYS A 179 -0.09 0.78 9.69
C CYS A 179 -0.63 1.26 11.05
N LEU A 180 -1.51 0.45 11.64
CA LEU A 180 -2.16 0.75 12.93
C LEU A 180 -1.69 -0.26 13.97
N SER A 181 -0.37 -0.40 14.07
CA SER A 181 0.23 -1.32 15.02
C SER A 181 0.61 -0.61 16.32
N ARG A 182 0.39 -1.29 17.45
CA ARG A 182 1.06 -1.01 18.72
C ARG A 182 2.05 -2.13 19.02
N GLY A 183 3.25 -1.78 19.46
CA GLY A 183 4.25 -2.75 19.90
C GLY A 183 5.67 -2.19 19.95
N ALA A 184 6.48 -2.75 20.86
CA ALA A 184 7.93 -2.59 20.93
C ALA A 184 8.55 -3.99 20.94
N GLY A 185 9.69 -4.18 20.26
CA GLY A 185 10.41 -5.46 20.27
C GLY A 185 9.89 -6.53 19.28
N GLY A 186 9.39 -6.12 18.11
CA GLY A 186 9.06 -7.04 17.01
C GLY A 186 7.72 -7.76 17.12
N LYS A 187 6.91 -7.42 18.12
CA LYS A 187 5.54 -7.92 18.30
C LYS A 187 4.54 -6.93 17.74
N TYR A 188 3.56 -7.42 16.99
CA TYR A 188 2.54 -6.57 16.38
C TYR A 188 1.18 -6.85 17.00
N PHE A 189 0.47 -5.79 17.37
CA PHE A 189 -0.94 -5.85 17.77
C PHE A 189 -1.69 -4.75 17.04
N LEU A 190 -2.97 -4.97 16.76
CA LEU A 190 -3.84 -3.91 16.28
C LEU A 190 -4.05 -2.86 17.38
N ASP A 191 -3.82 -1.59 17.05
CA ASP A 191 -4.14 -0.45 17.91
C ASP A 191 -5.53 0.09 17.58
N MET A 192 -6.52 -0.31 18.39
CA MET A 192 -7.91 0.11 18.20
C MET A 192 -8.14 1.61 18.43
N ALA A 193 -7.33 2.26 19.28
CA ALA A 193 -7.44 3.71 19.50
C ALA A 193 -6.89 4.49 18.31
N ALA A 194 -5.78 4.02 17.73
CA ALA A 194 -5.26 4.57 16.49
C ALA A 194 -6.24 4.34 15.32
N ALA A 195 -6.83 3.15 15.23
CA ALA A 195 -7.84 2.82 14.22
C ALA A 195 -9.08 3.70 14.33
N GLU A 196 -9.61 3.90 15.55
CA GLU A 196 -10.73 4.80 15.79
C GLU A 196 -10.40 6.21 15.34
N LYS A 197 -9.27 6.77 15.78
CA LYS A 197 -8.84 8.12 15.42
C LYS A 197 -8.66 8.29 13.91
N PHE A 198 -8.14 7.27 13.22
CA PHE A 198 -7.96 7.29 11.77
C PHE A 198 -9.28 7.25 11.01
N LEU A 199 -10.23 6.40 11.47
CA LEU A 199 -11.49 6.12 10.78
C LEU A 199 -12.67 7.02 11.19
N THR A 200 -12.55 7.81 12.26
CA THR A 200 -13.62 8.71 12.75
C THR A 200 -13.37 10.18 12.47
N LYS A 201 -12.12 10.60 12.26
CA LYS A 201 -11.87 11.97 11.77
C LYS A 201 -12.41 12.08 10.35
N ASP A 202 -13.00 13.23 10.02
CA ASP A 202 -13.34 13.69 8.65
C ASP A 202 -12.13 13.73 7.69
N THR A 203 -11.03 13.06 8.03
CA THR A 203 -9.91 12.73 7.16
C THR A 203 -10.18 11.52 6.27
N ALA A 204 -11.31 10.83 6.44
CA ALA A 204 -11.86 10.00 5.38
C ALA A 204 -12.42 10.95 4.30
N PHE A 205 -11.53 11.36 3.37
CA PHE A 205 -11.71 12.13 2.11
C PHE A 205 -11.24 13.60 2.10
#